data_AF-A0A1C5KWZ5-F1
#
_entry.id   AF-A0A1C5KWZ5-F1
#
_cell.length_a   1.000
_cell.length_b   1.000
_cell.length_c   1.000
_cell.angle_alpha   90.00
_cell.angle_beta   90.00
_cell.angle_gamma   90.00
#
_symmetry.space_group_name_H-M   'P 1'
#
loop_
_entity.id
_entity.type
_entity.pdbx_description
1 polymer ?
#
loop_
_entity_poly.entity_id
_entity_poly.type
_entity_poly.pdbx_seq_one_letter_code
_entity_poly.pdbx_strand_id
1 'polypeptide(L)' 'MGKSDSYEDIIHLPHHQSTVHPQMPRADRAAQFSPFAALTGHEAAIRETAERVEQERDSRETEPVWET' A
#
# COMPACT_ATOMS: atom_id res chain seq x y z
N MET A 1 -25.01 -18.18 -27.23
CA MET A 1 -25.96 -17.68 -26.22
C MET A 1 -25.19 -16.78 -25.28
N GLY A 2 -25.18 -15.46 -25.54
CA GLY A 2 -24.42 -14.51 -24.73
C GLY A 2 -25.01 -14.43 -23.33
N LYS A 3 -24.16 -14.34 -22.31
CA LYS A 3 -24.62 -14.01 -20.95
C LYS A 3 -25.34 -12.66 -21.04
N SER A 4 -26.62 -12.63 -20.71
CA SER A 4 -27.31 -11.37 -20.42
C SER A 4 -26.49 -10.65 -19.36
N ASP A 5 -26.08 -9.43 -19.62
CA ASP A 5 -25.33 -8.62 -18.65
C ASP A 5 -26.23 -8.34 -17.45
N SER A 6 -26.16 -9.23 -16.45
CA SER A 6 -27.07 -9.32 -15.31
C SER A 6 -27.01 -8.12 -14.36
N TYR A 7 -26.22 -7.11 -14.71
CA TYR A 7 -25.92 -5.95 -13.88
C TYR A 7 -25.92 -4.62 -14.67
N GLU A 8 -26.33 -4.62 -15.94
CA GLU A 8 -26.37 -3.40 -16.79
C GLU A 8 -27.19 -2.27 -16.15
N ASP A 9 -28.24 -2.63 -15.41
CA ASP A 9 -29.15 -1.74 -14.71
C ASP A 9 -28.55 -1.09 -13.45
N ILE A 10 -27.48 -1.67 -12.89
CA ILE A 10 -26.88 -1.19 -11.63
C ILE A 10 -25.42 -0.75 -11.74
N ILE A 11 -24.68 -1.18 -12.76
CA ILE A 11 -23.23 -0.92 -12.88
C ILE A 11 -22.89 0.57 -13.06
N HIS A 12 -23.84 1.36 -13.56
CA HIS A 12 -23.68 2.81 -13.78
C HIS A 12 -24.23 3.67 -12.64
N LEU A 13 -24.82 3.07 -11.61
CA LEU A 13 -25.36 3.82 -10.49
C LEU A 13 -24.24 4.42 -9.64
N PRO A 14 -24.44 5.64 -9.09
CA PRO A 14 -23.46 6.25 -8.21
C PRO A 14 -23.25 5.39 -6.96
N HIS A 15 -22.00 5.29 -6.52
CA HIS A 15 -21.68 4.57 -5.30
C HIS A 15 -22.30 5.28 -4.09
N HIS A 16 -23.03 4.53 -3.27
CA HIS A 16 -23.60 5.06 -2.04
C HIS A 16 -22.48 5.54 -1.09
N GLN A 17 -22.63 6.76 -0.59
CA GLN A 17 -21.82 7.26 0.53
C GLN A 17 -22.76 7.55 1.70
N SER A 18 -22.40 7.03 2.87
CA SER A 18 -23.17 7.31 4.08
C SER A 18 -23.05 8.78 4.46
N THR A 19 -24.17 9.40 4.76
CA THR A 19 -24.25 10.79 5.25
C THR A 19 -24.01 10.89 6.76
N VAL A 20 -24.09 9.76 7.47
CA VAL A 20 -24.02 9.67 8.94
C VAL A 20 -22.69 9.09 9.40
N HIS A 21 -22.16 8.09 8.67
CA HIS A 21 -20.93 7.39 9.03
C HIS A 21 -19.82 7.70 8.03
N PRO A 22 -18.79 8.47 8.43
CA PRO A 22 -17.67 8.76 7.54
C PRO A 22 -16.93 7.47 7.17
N GLN A 23 -16.39 7.42 5.95
CA GLN A 23 -15.59 6.29 5.51
C GLN A 23 -14.28 6.22 6.30
N MET A 24 -13.86 5.00 6.64
CA MET A 24 -12.58 4.75 7.28
C MET A 24 -11.41 5.17 6.37
N PRO A 25 -10.44 5.96 6.86
CA PRO A 25 -9.22 6.32 6.12
C PRO A 25 -8.46 5.10 5.60
N ARG A 26 -7.71 5.27 4.51
CA ARG A 26 -6.94 4.16 3.89
C ARG A 26 -5.90 3.54 4.84
N ALA A 27 -5.26 4.34 5.67
CA ALA A 27 -4.26 3.87 6.63
C ALA A 27 -4.89 2.94 7.68
N ASP A 28 -6.03 3.34 8.25
CA ASP A 28 -6.78 2.54 9.23
C ASP A 28 -7.30 1.24 8.61
N ARG A 29 -7.71 1.27 7.33
CA ARG A 29 -8.05 0.05 6.58
C ARG A 29 -6.84 -0.88 6.43
N ALA A 30 -5.66 -0.33 6.16
CA ALA A 30 -4.44 -1.12 6.00
C ALA A 30 -4.03 -1.81 7.31
N ALA A 31 -4.30 -1.19 8.47
CA ALA A 31 -4.00 -1.78 9.78
C ALA A 31 -4.72 -3.12 10.02
N GLN A 32 -5.90 -3.34 9.41
CA GLN A 32 -6.60 -4.63 9.46
C GLN A 32 -5.78 -5.76 8.79
N PHE A 33 -4.93 -5.40 7.83
CA PHE A 33 -4.05 -6.30 7.09
C PHE A 33 -2.59 -6.18 7.56
N SER A 34 -2.37 -5.79 8.81
CA SER A 34 -1.04 -5.73 9.43
C SER A 34 -0.82 -6.90 10.41
N PRO A 35 -0.81 -8.17 9.97
CA PRO A 35 -0.72 -9.34 10.85
C PRO A 35 0.58 -9.37 11.66
N PHE A 36 1.65 -8.76 11.15
CA PHE A 36 2.95 -8.71 11.80
C PHE A 36 3.14 -7.50 12.73
N ALA A 37 2.23 -6.52 12.72
CA ALA A 37 2.30 -5.38 13.63
C ALA A 37 2.10 -5.80 15.11
N ALA A 38 1.46 -6.94 15.35
CA ALA A 38 1.36 -7.53 16.68
C ALA A 38 2.68 -8.14 17.19
N LEU A 39 3.65 -8.39 16.28
CA LEU A 39 4.95 -8.94 16.66
C LEU A 39 5.83 -7.84 17.23
N THR A 40 6.33 -8.07 18.45
CA THR A 40 7.32 -7.19 19.06
C THR A 40 8.57 -7.12 18.17
N GLY A 41 9.03 -5.91 17.86
CA GLY A 41 10.24 -5.69 17.05
C GLY A 41 10.05 -5.64 15.53
N HIS A 42 8.84 -5.85 14.99
CA HIS A 42 8.60 -5.73 13.54
C HIS A 42 8.92 -4.32 13.00
N GLU A 43 8.55 -3.28 13.76
CA GLU A 43 8.84 -1.89 13.42
C GLU A 43 10.36 -1.60 13.41
N ALA A 44 11.11 -2.19 14.33
CA ALA A 44 12.57 -2.05 14.38
C ALA A 44 13.23 -2.68 13.14
N ALA A 45 12.77 -3.87 12.72
CA ALA A 45 13.28 -4.53 11.52
C ALA A 45 12.98 -3.75 10.23
N ILE A 46 11.80 -3.11 10.14
CA ILE A 46 11.46 -2.20 9.03
C ILE A 46 12.45 -1.03 9.01
N ARG A 47 12.70 -0.39 10.15
CA ARG A 47 13.62 0.75 10.24
C ARG A 47 15.04 0.39 9.86
N GLU A 48 15.59 -0.70 10.40
CA GLU A 48 16.93 -1.18 10.05
C GLU A 48 17.07 -1.47 8.55
N THR A 49 16.04 -2.08 7.96
CA THR A 49 16.01 -2.35 6.52
C THR A 49 15.99 -1.05 5.72
N ALA A 50 15.22 -0.05 6.14
CA ALA A 50 15.16 1.25 5.49
C ALA A 50 16.52 1.97 5.54
N GLU A 51 17.18 1.97 6.71
CA GLU A 51 18.52 2.56 6.87
C GLU A 51 19.56 1.89 5.97
N ARG A 52 19.57 0.55 5.90
CA ARG A 52 20.48 -0.18 5.01
C ARG A 52 20.23 0.15 3.54
N VAL A 53 18.97 0.25 3.12
CA VAL A 53 18.63 0.61 1.74
C VAL A 53 19.07 2.02 1.39
N GLU A 54 18.93 2.97 2.32
CA GLU A 54 19.40 4.34 2.10
C GLU A 54 20.94 4.38 1.98
N GLN A 55 21.67 3.68 2.84
CA GLN A 55 23.13 3.56 2.75
C GLN A 55 23.60 2.90 1.44
N GLU A 56 22.90 1.84 1.00
CA GLU A 56 23.15 1.20 -0.29
C GLU A 56 22.83 2.15 -1.46
N ARG A 57 21.83 3.02 -1.33
CA ARG A 57 21.53 4.03 -2.36
C ARG A 57 22.64 5.06 -2.45
N ASP A 58 23.03 5.64 -1.32
CA ASP A 58 24.05 6.69 -1.24
C ASP A 58 25.42 6.18 -1.73
N SER A 59 25.79 4.95 -1.38
CA SER A 59 27.03 4.31 -1.87
C SER A 59 27.02 4.09 -3.39
N ARG A 60 25.88 3.74 -3.99
CA ARG A 60 25.74 3.60 -5.45
C ARG A 60 25.75 4.94 -6.18
N GLU A 61 25.32 6.02 -5.52
CA GLU A 61 25.39 7.38 -6.05
C GLU A 61 26.82 7.96 -5.99
N THR A 62 27.68 7.43 -5.12
CA THR A 62 29.08 7.88 -4.95
C THR A 62 30.11 7.13 -5.78
N GLU A 63 29.74 6.01 -6.43
CA GLU A 63 30.63 5.32 -7.38
C GLU A 63 30.76 6.11 -8.70
N PRO A 64 31.98 6.53 -9.11
CA PRO A 64 32.17 7.28 -10.34
C PRO A 64 31.97 6.38 -11.56
N VAL A 65 31.01 6.71 -12.43
CA VAL A 65 30.65 5.94 -13.64
C VAL A 65 31.70 6.02 -14.77
N TRP A 66 32.94 6.46 -14.53
CA TRP A 66 33.87 6.86 -15.61
C TRP A 66 35.03 5.91 -15.96
N GLU A 67 35.07 4.65 -15.54
CA GLU A 67 36.02 3.67 -16.11
C GLU A 67 35.34 2.68 -17.07
N THR A 68 35.16 3.10 -18.32
CA THR A 68 35.08 2.26 -19.54
C THR A 68 35.82 2.92 -20.69
#